data_AF-A0A1G1FE08-F1
#
_entry.id   AF-A0A1G1FE08-F1
#
_cell.length_a   1.000
_cell.length_b   1.000
_cell.length_c   1.000
_cell.angle_alpha   90.00
_cell.angle_beta   90.00
_cell.angle_gamma   90.00
#
_symmetry.space_group_name_H-M   'P 1'
#
loop_
_entity.id
_entity.type
_entity.pdbx_description
1 polymer ?
#
loop_
_entity_poly.entity_id
_entity_poly.type
_entity_poly.pdbx_seq_one_letter_code
_entity_poly.pdbx_strand_id
1 'polypeptide(L)'
;MADIINLDALLPREDFEINTEQTNSQPSQTIQIRDLEKDSFFYNVIRKPDFQRETNEWGIGKITDFITSFLDGDLIPAIILWQSGSNIFVIDGAHRLSSLIAWVQADYGDGLVSKLFYETISDEQAPVL
;
A
#
# COMPACT_ATOMS: atom_id res chain seq x y z
N MET A 1 24.43 1.03 3.87
CA MET A 1 23.15 0.67 4.53
C MET A 1 22.13 0.50 3.43
N ALA A 2 21.18 -0.43 3.56
CA ALA A 2 20.05 -0.42 2.63
C ALA A 2 19.13 0.70 3.10
N ASP A 3 18.93 1.71 2.27
CA ASP A 3 18.02 2.81 2.59
C ASP A 3 16.60 2.25 2.62
N ILE A 4 16.08 2.09 3.83
CA ILE A 4 14.74 1.58 4.10
C ILE A 4 13.74 2.66 3.65
N ILE A 5 12.72 2.25 2.91
CA ILE A 5 11.66 3.15 2.46
C ILE A 5 10.41 2.89 3.29
N ASN A 6 9.82 3.95 3.84
CA ASN A 6 8.56 3.87 4.55
C ASN A 6 7.39 4.18 3.60
N LEU A 7 6.60 3.17 3.28
CA LEU A 7 5.43 3.27 2.41
C LEU A 7 4.11 3.19 3.18
N ASP A 8 4.14 3.39 4.50
CA ASP A 8 2.94 3.20 5.34
C ASP A 8 1.81 4.18 4.99
N ALA A 9 2.18 5.38 4.58
CA ALA A 9 1.24 6.42 4.18
C ALA A 9 0.36 6.05 2.98
N LEU A 10 0.80 5.11 2.14
CA LEU A 10 0.12 4.74 0.90
C LEU A 10 -1.08 3.81 1.10
N LEU A 11 -1.18 3.18 2.26
CA LEU A 11 -2.34 2.37 2.64
C LEU A 11 -2.91 2.92 3.95
N PRO A 12 -3.92 3.80 3.88
CA PRO A 12 -4.53 4.39 5.07
C PRO A 12 -4.97 3.32 6.07
N ARG A 13 -4.68 3.56 7.34
CA ARG A 13 -5.07 2.66 8.43
C ARG A 13 -6.52 2.91 8.82
N GLU A 14 -7.19 1.83 9.21
CA GLU A 14 -8.56 1.88 9.75
C GLU A 14 -8.69 0.84 10.87
N ASP A 15 -9.53 1.13 11.86
CA ASP A 15 -9.87 0.17 12.91
C ASP A 15 -10.52 -1.07 12.29
N PHE A 16 -10.01 -2.23 12.65
CA PHE A 16 -10.53 -3.50 12.14
C PHE A 16 -11.77 -3.92 12.93
N GLU A 17 -12.88 -3.23 12.67
CA GLU A 17 -14.18 -3.66 13.17
C GLU A 17 -14.85 -4.62 12.18
N ILE A 18 -15.38 -5.72 12.71
CA ILE A 18 -16.20 -6.65 11.93
C ILE A 18 -17.58 -6.04 11.81
N ASN A 19 -17.87 -5.41 10.67
CA ASN A 19 -19.21 -4.96 10.36
C ASN A 19 -20.01 -6.15 9.79
N THR A 20 -21.14 -6.46 10.42
CA THR A 20 -22.03 -7.56 10.01
C THR A 20 -23.01 -7.16 8.92
N GLU A 21 -23.07 -5.87 8.56
CA GLU A 21 -23.85 -5.39 7.43
C GLU A 21 -23.26 -5.95 6.13
N GLN A 22 -23.97 -6.91 5.54
CA GLN A 22 -23.57 -7.55 4.31
C GLN A 22 -23.69 -6.57 3.15
N THR A 23 -22.55 -6.10 2.65
CA THR A 23 -22.48 -5.55 1.30
C THR A 23 -22.54 -6.73 0.32
N ASN A 24 -23.57 -6.77 -0.53
CA ASN A 24 -23.77 -7.86 -1.51
C ASN A 24 -22.72 -7.88 -2.64
N SER A 25 -21.79 -6.91 -2.64
CA SER A 25 -20.68 -6.82 -3.58
C SER A 25 -19.52 -7.66 -3.08
N GLN A 26 -19.18 -8.74 -3.78
CA GLN A 26 -17.90 -9.44 -3.58
C GLN A 26 -16.77 -8.62 -4.19
N PRO A 27 -15.58 -8.55 -3.55
CA PRO A 27 -14.45 -7.86 -4.15
C PRO A 27 -13.98 -8.66 -5.36
N SER A 28 -13.53 -7.96 -6.41
CA SER A 28 -12.98 -8.61 -7.59
C SER A 28 -11.82 -9.53 -7.19
N GLN A 29 -11.78 -10.73 -7.76
CA GLN A 29 -10.66 -11.67 -7.57
C GLN A 29 -9.38 -11.19 -8.29
N THR A 30 -9.47 -10.13 -9.08
CA THR A 30 -8.35 -9.55 -9.82
C THR A 30 -8.35 -8.03 -9.66
N ILE A 31 -7.18 -7.48 -9.37
CA ILE A 31 -6.93 -6.05 -9.27
C ILE A 31 -6.11 -5.66 -10.49
N GLN A 32 -6.60 -4.68 -11.24
CA GLN A 32 -5.86 -4.08 -12.34
C GLN A 32 -4.97 -2.97 -11.79
N ILE A 33 -3.86 -2.68 -12.45
CA ILE A 33 -2.94 -1.63 -11.97
C ILE A 33 -3.60 -0.24 -11.87
N ARG A 34 -4.52 0.07 -12.78
CA ARG A 34 -5.35 1.29 -12.76
C ARG A 34 -6.24 1.41 -11.51
N ASP A 35 -6.55 0.29 -10.87
CA ASP A 35 -7.33 0.29 -9.63
C ASP A 35 -6.51 0.86 -8.46
N LEU A 36 -5.22 1.12 -8.63
CA LEU A 36 -4.33 1.76 -7.65
C LEU A 36 -4.09 3.26 -7.93
N GLU A 37 -4.74 3.82 -8.96
CA GLU A 37 -4.76 5.27 -9.20
C GLU A 37 -5.51 6.01 -8.07
N LYS A 38 -5.12 7.26 -7.79
CA LYS A 38 -5.61 8.03 -6.63
C LYS A 38 -7.13 8.23 -6.63
N ASP A 39 -7.72 8.37 -7.79
CA ASP A 39 -9.15 8.63 -8.02
C ASP A 39 -9.95 7.35 -8.25
N SER A 40 -9.30 6.18 -8.24
CA SER A 40 -9.99 4.91 -8.42
C SER A 40 -10.92 4.60 -7.24
N PHE A 41 -12.07 3.98 -7.51
CA PHE A 41 -12.98 3.56 -6.45
C PHE A 41 -12.34 2.55 -5.51
N PHE A 42 -11.55 1.61 -6.05
CA PHE A 42 -10.91 0.55 -5.27
C PHE A 42 -9.87 1.11 -4.29
N TYR A 43 -9.01 2.02 -4.74
CA TYR A 43 -8.01 2.65 -3.89
C TYR A 43 -8.65 3.46 -2.76
N ASN A 44 -9.80 4.10 -3.01
CA ASN A 44 -10.51 4.86 -1.99
C ASN A 44 -11.12 4.02 -0.87
N VAL A 45 -11.34 2.72 -1.09
CA VAL A 45 -11.93 1.82 -0.08
C VAL A 45 -10.93 0.83 0.54
N ILE A 46 -9.70 0.78 0.03
CA ILE A 46 -8.69 -0.14 0.56
C ILE A 46 -8.07 0.42 1.84
N ARG A 47 -7.90 -0.43 2.85
CA ARG A 47 -7.37 -0.07 4.16
C ARG A 47 -6.34 -1.06 4.65
N LYS A 48 -5.43 -0.61 5.49
CA LYS A 48 -4.60 -1.48 6.30
C LYS A 48 -5.20 -1.59 7.72
N PRO A 49 -5.32 -2.78 8.31
CA PRO A 49 -5.72 -2.89 9.71
C PRO A 49 -4.76 -2.12 10.62
N ASP A 50 -5.31 -1.42 11.62
CA ASP A 50 -4.57 -0.64 12.61
C ASP A 50 -3.50 -1.45 13.36
N PHE A 51 -3.76 -2.71 13.66
CA PHE A 51 -2.84 -3.61 14.36
C PHE A 51 -1.69 -4.16 13.49
N GLN A 52 -1.67 -3.90 12.17
CA GLN A 52 -0.54 -4.33 11.34
C GLN A 52 0.69 -3.44 11.54
N ARG A 53 1.87 -4.04 11.48
CA ARG A 53 3.14 -3.30 11.51
C ARG A 53 3.26 -2.33 10.32
N GLU A 54 4.14 -1.35 10.47
CA GLU A 54 4.44 -0.38 9.41
C GLU A 54 5.03 -1.03 8.15
N THR A 55 4.85 -0.36 7.03
CA THR A 55 5.31 -0.78 5.71
C THR A 55 6.70 -0.19 5.42
N ASN A 56 7.65 -0.52 6.28
CA ASN A 56 9.00 0.06 6.30
C ASN A 56 10.11 -1.01 6.41
N GLU A 57 9.91 -2.20 5.85
CA GLU A 57 10.97 -3.23 5.86
C GLU A 57 11.68 -3.39 4.51
N TRP A 58 11.16 -2.80 3.44
CA TRP A 58 11.73 -2.92 2.11
C TRP A 58 12.53 -1.67 1.76
N GLY A 59 13.79 -1.87 1.38
CA GLY A 59 14.59 -0.81 0.77
C GLY A 59 14.36 -0.69 -0.73
N ILE A 60 14.93 0.34 -1.34
CA ILE A 60 14.75 0.67 -2.76
C ILE A 60 15.02 -0.51 -3.70
N GLY A 61 16.08 -1.29 -3.44
CA GLY A 61 16.44 -2.44 -4.28
C GLY A 61 15.32 -3.48 -4.32
N LYS A 62 14.79 -3.87 -3.16
CA LYS A 62 13.73 -4.87 -3.06
C LYS A 62 12.40 -4.39 -3.68
N ILE A 63 12.09 -3.11 -3.54
CA ILE A 63 10.92 -2.49 -4.18
C ILE A 63 11.09 -2.53 -5.71
N THR A 64 12.26 -2.14 -6.20
CA THR A 64 12.57 -2.11 -7.64
C THR A 64 12.54 -3.52 -8.24
N ASP A 65 13.17 -4.49 -7.58
CA ASP A 65 13.16 -5.90 -8.00
C ASP A 65 11.73 -6.45 -8.09
N PHE A 66 10.91 -6.15 -7.08
CA PHE A 66 9.52 -6.59 -7.05
C PHE A 66 8.68 -5.97 -8.19
N ILE A 67 8.80 -4.66 -8.42
CA ILE A 67 8.11 -3.98 -9.54
C ILE A 67 8.59 -4.53 -10.89
N THR A 68 9.89 -4.80 -11.03
CA THR A 68 10.47 -5.37 -12.25
C THR A 68 9.89 -6.77 -12.52
N SER A 69 9.87 -7.65 -11.52
CA SER A 69 9.21 -8.96 -11.65
C SER A 69 7.74 -8.86 -12.04
N PHE A 70 7.00 -7.88 -11.49
CA PHE A 70 5.61 -7.64 -11.89
C PHE A 70 5.49 -7.23 -13.37
N LEU A 71 6.36 -6.34 -13.85
CA LEU A 71 6.38 -5.88 -15.24
C LEU A 71 6.78 -6.98 -16.23
N ASP A 72 7.71 -7.84 -15.84
CA ASP A 72 8.19 -8.96 -16.65
C ASP A 72 7.17 -10.11 -16.72
N GLY A 73 6.10 -10.03 -15.91
CA GLY A 73 5.05 -11.06 -15.85
C GLY A 73 5.47 -12.28 -15.02
N ASP A 74 6.46 -12.13 -14.14
CA ASP A 74 6.84 -13.18 -13.20
C ASP A 74 5.69 -13.51 -12.26
N LEU A 75 5.67 -14.75 -11.77
CA LEU A 75 4.73 -15.16 -10.74
C LEU A 75 5.09 -14.47 -9.41
N ILE A 76 4.26 -13.51 -8.99
CA ILE A 76 4.35 -12.89 -7.67
C ILE A 76 3.39 -13.55 -6.66
N PRO A 77 3.73 -13.60 -5.36
CA PRO A 77 2.82 -14.11 -4.35
C PRO A 77 1.51 -13.29 -4.29
N ALA A 78 0.39 -13.99 -4.12
CA ALA A 78 -0.92 -13.36 -3.97
C ALA A 78 -0.98 -12.42 -2.75
N ILE A 79 -1.95 -11.53 -2.74
CA ILE A 79 -2.32 -10.73 -1.57
C ILE A 79 -3.60 -11.30 -0.94
N ILE A 80 -3.82 -11.08 0.35
CA ILE A 80 -5.04 -11.50 1.04
C ILE A 80 -5.84 -10.26 1.39
N LEU A 81 -7.07 -10.21 0.90
CA LEU A 81 -8.02 -9.13 1.16
C LEU A 81 -9.21 -9.64 1.98
N TRP A 82 -9.73 -8.79 2.85
CA TRP A 82 -10.93 -9.03 3.64
C TRP A 82 -11.89 -7.86 3.51
N GLN A 83 -13.12 -8.09 3.06
CA GLN A 83 -14.12 -7.04 2.96
C GLN A 83 -14.95 -6.97 4.24
N SER A 84 -15.08 -5.77 4.82
CA SER A 84 -15.93 -5.48 5.98
C SER A 84 -16.68 -4.17 5.71
N GLY A 85 -18.00 -4.26 5.53
CA GLY A 85 -18.81 -3.10 5.11
C GLY A 85 -18.35 -2.53 3.76
N SER A 86 -18.00 -1.25 3.74
CA SER A 86 -17.44 -0.56 2.56
C SER A 86 -15.93 -0.70 2.42
N ASN A 87 -15.22 -1.16 3.45
CA ASN A 87 -13.76 -1.22 3.46
C ASN A 87 -13.25 -2.57 2.95
N ILE A 88 -12.11 -2.54 2.27
CA ILE A 88 -11.35 -3.72 1.85
C ILE A 88 -10.01 -3.70 2.59
N PHE A 89 -9.86 -4.58 3.57
CA PHE A 89 -8.66 -4.67 4.39
C PHE A 89 -7.59 -5.55 3.75
N VAL A 90 -6.36 -5.06 3.70
CA VAL A 90 -5.17 -5.83 3.28
C VAL A 90 -4.66 -6.64 4.47
N ILE A 91 -4.95 -7.93 4.49
CA ILE A 91 -4.56 -8.84 5.58
C ILE A 91 -3.17 -9.43 5.35
N ASP A 92 -2.78 -9.65 4.10
CA ASP A 92 -1.41 -10.03 3.73
C ASP A 92 -0.99 -9.32 2.44
N GLY A 93 0.30 -9.00 2.35
CA GLY A 93 0.89 -8.40 1.15
C GLY A 93 0.90 -6.87 1.12
N ALA A 94 0.76 -6.20 2.26
CA ALA A 94 0.83 -4.73 2.34
C ALA A 94 2.08 -4.14 1.66
N HIS A 95 3.27 -4.74 1.86
CA HIS A 95 4.50 -4.28 1.21
C HIS A 95 4.45 -4.39 -0.32
N ARG A 96 3.87 -5.49 -0.84
CA ARG A 96 3.70 -5.71 -2.28
C ARG A 96 2.75 -4.67 -2.86
N LEU A 97 1.61 -4.48 -2.21
CA LEU A 97 0.60 -3.56 -2.68
C LEU A 97 1.07 -2.09 -2.60
N SER A 98 1.66 -1.68 -1.48
CA SER A 98 2.26 -0.35 -1.33
C SER A 98 3.38 -0.09 -2.34
N SER A 99 4.16 -1.10 -2.73
CA SER A 99 5.18 -0.94 -3.79
C SER A 99 4.56 -0.64 -5.15
N LEU A 100 3.43 -1.29 -5.49
CA LEU A 100 2.70 -0.99 -6.72
C LEU A 100 2.01 0.38 -6.66
N ILE A 101 1.43 0.74 -5.50
CA ILE A 101 0.85 2.07 -5.29
C ILE A 101 1.93 3.16 -5.43
N ALA A 102 3.10 2.96 -4.82
CA ALA A 102 4.23 3.88 -4.90
C ALA A 102 4.64 4.14 -6.37
N TRP A 103 4.67 3.07 -7.17
CA TRP A 103 4.97 3.16 -8.59
C TRP A 103 3.89 3.91 -9.38
N VAL A 104 2.61 3.55 -9.20
CA VAL A 104 1.48 4.17 -9.90
C VAL A 104 1.33 5.66 -9.53
N GLN A 105 1.58 6.00 -8.27
CA GLN A 105 1.33 7.34 -7.72
C GLN A 105 2.59 8.21 -7.64
N ALA A 106 3.75 7.66 -8.02
CA ALA A 106 5.06 8.29 -7.90
C ALA A 106 5.35 8.84 -6.49
N ASP A 107 5.06 8.04 -5.46
CA ASP A 107 5.29 8.39 -4.05
C ASP A 107 6.04 7.23 -3.37
N TYR A 108 7.35 7.38 -3.21
CA TYR A 108 8.22 6.37 -2.61
C TYR A 108 8.61 6.75 -1.17
N GLY A 109 7.66 7.28 -0.40
CA GLY A 109 7.89 7.75 0.98
C GLY A 109 8.24 9.23 1.10
N ASP A 110 8.39 9.93 -0.03
CA ASP A 110 8.75 11.34 -0.11
C ASP A 110 7.76 12.17 -0.97
N GLY A 111 6.70 11.55 -1.47
CA GLY A 111 5.66 12.24 -2.22
C GLY A 111 4.69 13.00 -1.31
N LEU A 112 3.67 13.61 -1.92
CA LEU A 112 2.73 14.47 -1.20
C LEU A 112 1.96 13.69 -0.12
N VAL A 113 1.55 12.45 -0.41
CA VAL A 113 0.76 11.64 0.54
C VAL A 113 1.64 11.27 1.74
N SER A 114 2.86 10.80 1.46
CA SER A 114 3.82 10.46 2.50
C SER A 114 4.20 11.66 3.37
N LYS A 115 4.51 12.82 2.77
CA LYS A 115 4.87 14.04 3.51
C LYS A 115 3.76 14.53 4.44
N LEU A 116 2.51 14.51 3.98
CA LEU A 116 1.36 14.90 4.79
C LEU A 116 1.08 13.90 5.92
N PHE A 117 1.36 12.62 5.71
CA PHE A 117 1.20 11.59 6.72
C PHE A 117 2.26 11.69 7.83
N TYR A 118 3.52 11.97 7.46
CA TYR A 118 4.65 12.08 8.39
C TYR A 118 4.99 13.53 8.78
N GLU A 119 4.01 14.42 9.01
CA GLU A 119 4.21 15.87 9.28
C GLU A 119 5.13 16.27 10.47
N THR A 120 5.96 15.37 10.98
CA THR A 120 7.32 15.67 11.46
C THR A 120 8.32 14.76 10.75
N ILE A 121 9.01 15.29 9.74
CA ILE A 121 10.17 14.62 9.12
C ILE A 121 11.19 14.39 10.24
N SER A 122 11.48 13.13 10.56
CA SER A 122 12.70 12.80 11.30
C SER A 122 13.87 13.22 10.42
N ASP A 123 14.85 13.94 10.99
CA ASP A 123 16.03 14.47 10.30
C ASP A 123 16.78 13.42 9.45
N GLU A 124 16.55 12.13 9.72
CA GLU A 124 17.13 10.98 9.03
C GLU A 124 16.56 10.73 7.61
N GLN A 125 15.44 11.36 7.25
CA GLN A 125 14.79 11.23 5.92
C GLN A 125 14.93 12.49 5.06
N ALA A 126 15.65 13.52 5.52
CA ALA A 126 15.89 14.70 4.71
C ALA A 126 16.82 14.36 3.52
N PRO A 127 16.52 14.83 2.30
CA PRO A 127 17.43 14.63 1.17
C PRO A 127 18.76 15.30 1.48
N VAL A 128 19.85 14.55 1.35
CA VAL A 128 21.21 15.09 1.47
C VAL A 128 21.42 16.07 0.31
N LEU A 129 21.54 17.36 0.64
CA LEU A 129 21.93 18.42 -0.31
C LEU A 129 23.41 18.31 -0.70
#